data_AF-A0A5C8TRW2-F1
#
_entry.id   AF-A0A5C8TRW2-F1
#
_cell.length_a   1.000
_cell.length_b   1.000
_cell.length_c   1.000
_cell.angle_alpha   90.00
_cell.angle_beta   90.00
_cell.angle_gamma   90.00
#
_symmetry.space_group_name_H-M   'P 1'
#
loop_
_entity.id
_entity.type
_entity.pdbx_description
1 polymer ?
#
loop_
_entity_poly.entity_id
_entity_poly.type
_entity_poly.pdbx_seq_one_letter_code
_entity_poly.pdbx_strand_id
1 'polypeptide(L)'
;MVRPLTALVLSAALVGHCTPADARDREKAPTAAATMPCRTKGPGFVRLPGSASCIRVSGRVIAGTDLRASPGIGAAAAPVVAGHLAIDNRADTDLGEVRTYVRIGNGRR
;
A
#
# COMPACT_ATOMS: atom_id res chain seq x y z
N MET A 1 -20.26 -37.31 38.43
CA MET A 1 -18.87 -36.78 38.47
C MET A 1 -18.14 -37.19 37.19
N VAL A 2 -18.35 -36.48 36.07
CA VAL A 2 -17.66 -36.75 34.80
C VAL A 2 -17.46 -35.41 34.11
N ARG A 3 -16.32 -34.73 34.33
CA ARG A 3 -15.97 -33.51 33.58
C ARG A 3 -14.58 -32.86 33.74
N PRO A 4 -13.53 -33.45 34.35
CA PRO A 4 -12.21 -32.82 34.30
C PRO A 4 -11.44 -33.13 33.01
N LEU A 5 -11.75 -34.25 32.34
CA LEU A 5 -10.97 -34.73 31.19
C LEU A 5 -11.27 -33.95 29.88
N THR A 6 -12.53 -33.57 29.66
CA THR A 6 -12.94 -32.86 28.43
C THR A 6 -12.42 -31.42 28.36
N ALA A 7 -12.24 -30.76 29.51
CA ALA A 7 -11.66 -29.44 29.58
C ALA A 7 -10.15 -29.43 29.23
N LEU A 8 -9.43 -30.51 29.57
CA LEU A 8 -8.00 -30.63 29.27
C LEU A 8 -7.73 -30.87 27.78
N VAL A 9 -8.59 -31.67 27.12
CA VAL A 9 -8.46 -31.98 25.69
C VAL A 9 -8.74 -30.75 24.82
N LEU A 10 -9.69 -29.90 25.22
CA LEU A 10 -9.99 -28.66 24.48
C LEU A 10 -8.81 -27.67 24.52
N SER A 11 -8.16 -27.53 25.67
CA SER A 11 -6.99 -26.66 25.85
C SER A 11 -5.78 -27.10 25.03
N ALA A 12 -5.57 -28.41 24.85
CA ALA A 12 -4.46 -28.94 24.06
C ALA A 12 -4.64 -28.68 22.54
N ALA A 13 -5.87 -28.65 22.04
CA ALA A 13 -6.16 -28.40 20.62
C ALA A 13 -5.89 -26.93 20.19
N LEU A 14 -5.97 -25.98 21.11
CA LEU A 14 -5.74 -24.55 20.83
C LEU A 14 -4.25 -24.19 20.68
N VAL A 15 -3.33 -24.94 21.31
CA VAL A 15 -1.89 -24.64 21.26
C VAL A 15 -1.24 -25.13 19.94
N GLY A 16 -1.87 -26.06 19.23
CA GLY A 16 -1.32 -26.69 18.02
C GLY A 16 -1.40 -25.88 16.73
N HIS A 17 -2.13 -24.75 16.70
CA HIS A 17 -2.37 -23.98 15.47
C HIS A 17 -1.45 -22.76 15.34
N CYS A 18 -0.31 -22.76 16.04
CA CYS A 18 0.74 -21.76 15.86
C CYS A 18 1.47 -22.05 14.53
N THR A 19 0.82 -21.77 13.41
CA THR A 19 1.46 -21.79 12.10
C THR A 19 2.59 -20.76 12.11
N PRO A 20 3.83 -21.13 11.77
CA PRO A 20 4.90 -20.15 11.65
C PRO A 20 4.45 -19.09 10.64
N ALA A 21 4.42 -17.83 11.08
CA ALA A 21 4.31 -16.72 10.15
C ALA A 21 5.64 -16.68 9.39
N ASP A 22 5.68 -17.31 8.22
CA ASP A 22 6.78 -17.15 7.27
C ASP A 22 6.91 -15.66 6.95
N ALA A 23 7.82 -14.98 7.65
CA ALA A 23 8.29 -13.66 7.32
C ALA A 23 9.14 -13.78 6.05
N ARG A 24 8.47 -13.95 4.90
CA ARG A 24 9.13 -13.91 3.60
C ARG A 24 9.72 -12.52 3.45
N ASP A 25 11.04 -12.45 3.42
CA ASP A 25 11.71 -11.20 3.07
C ASP A 25 11.26 -10.80 1.67
N ARG A 26 10.93 -9.52 1.49
CA ARG A 26 10.50 -9.04 0.18
C ARG A 26 11.73 -9.03 -0.71
N GLU A 27 11.66 -9.79 -1.79
CA GLU A 27 12.71 -9.78 -2.80
C GLU A 27 12.99 -8.34 -3.23
N LYS A 28 14.24 -7.92 -3.08
CA LYS A 28 14.63 -6.56 -3.38
C LYS A 28 14.52 -6.35 -4.88
N ALA A 29 13.65 -5.43 -5.28
CA ALA A 29 13.50 -5.08 -6.68
C ALA A 29 14.88 -4.68 -7.26
N PRO A 30 15.18 -5.03 -8.52
CA PRO A 30 16.40 -4.59 -9.19
C PRO A 30 16.53 -3.07 -9.08
N THR A 31 17.74 -2.60 -8.78
CA THR A 31 18.00 -1.16 -8.69
C THR A 31 17.74 -0.55 -10.07
N ALA A 32 16.64 0.19 -10.21
CA ALA A 32 16.35 0.91 -11.44
C ALA A 32 17.48 1.90 -11.76
N ALA A 33 17.75 2.11 -13.05
CA ALA A 33 18.69 3.14 -13.50
C ALA A 33 18.39 4.48 -12.81
N ALA A 34 19.43 5.21 -12.41
CA ALA A 34 19.29 6.46 -11.68
C ALA A 34 18.35 7.42 -12.46
N THR A 35 17.21 7.75 -11.85
CA THR A 35 16.26 8.69 -12.43
C THR A 35 16.86 10.10 -12.43
N MET A 36 16.99 10.71 -13.61
CA MET A 36 17.48 12.09 -13.72
C MET A 36 16.35 13.08 -13.41
N PRO A 37 16.59 14.14 -12.61
CA PRO A 37 15.58 15.17 -12.38
C PRO A 37 15.23 15.90 -13.68
N CYS A 38 13.95 16.15 -13.92
CA CYS A 38 13.46 16.91 -15.07
C CYS A 38 13.07 18.33 -14.65
N ARG A 39 14.09 19.21 -14.55
CA ARG A 39 13.90 20.58 -14.04
C ARG A 39 12.99 21.44 -14.91
N THR A 40 12.89 21.15 -16.21
CA THR A 40 12.04 21.89 -17.17
C THR A 40 10.55 21.72 -16.92
N LYS A 41 10.11 20.63 -16.27
CA LYS A 41 8.69 20.37 -15.95
C LYS A 41 8.31 20.70 -14.51
N GLY A 42 9.29 21.12 -13.71
CA GLY A 42 9.10 21.52 -12.32
C GLY A 42 9.47 20.43 -11.30
N PRO A 43 9.29 20.72 -10.00
CA PRO A 43 9.75 19.85 -8.92
C PRO A 43 9.00 18.50 -8.90
N GLY A 44 9.75 17.44 -8.58
CA GLY A 44 9.23 16.07 -8.49
C GLY A 44 9.06 15.34 -9.83
N PHE A 45 9.33 16.01 -10.96
CA PHE A 45 9.43 15.33 -12.25
C PHE A 45 10.80 14.69 -12.44
N VAL A 46 10.81 13.48 -12.96
CA VAL A 46 12.01 12.75 -13.38
C VAL A 46 11.91 12.35 -14.85
N ARG A 47 13.05 12.27 -15.53
CA ARG A 47 13.11 11.82 -16.93
C ARG A 47 12.91 10.32 -16.97
N LEU A 48 11.99 9.87 -17.83
CA LEU A 48 11.75 8.46 -18.06
C LEU A 48 12.88 7.89 -18.95
N PRO A 49 13.59 6.83 -18.51
CA PRO A 49 14.69 6.26 -19.28
C PRO A 49 14.30 5.90 -20.71
N GLY A 50 15.15 6.21 -21.68
CA GLY A 50 14.89 5.94 -23.10
C GLY A 50 13.86 6.86 -23.76
N SER A 51 13.40 7.93 -23.09
CA SER A 51 12.46 8.88 -23.69
C SER A 51 12.76 10.34 -23.36
N ALA A 52 12.19 11.25 -24.16
CA ALA A 52 12.19 12.68 -23.86
C ALA A 52 11.17 13.07 -22.78
N SER A 53 10.29 12.14 -22.38
CA SER A 53 9.18 12.39 -21.46
C SER A 53 9.60 12.48 -19.99
N CYS A 54 8.85 13.25 -19.23
CA CYS A 54 9.06 13.47 -17.81
C CYS A 54 7.83 13.07 -17.01
N ILE A 55 8.05 12.26 -15.99
CA ILE A 55 7.01 11.68 -15.15
C ILE A 55 7.13 12.20 -13.71
N ARG A 56 5.98 12.47 -13.09
CA ARG A 56 5.87 12.75 -11.66
C ARG A 56 4.81 11.84 -11.05
N VAL A 57 5.21 11.15 -10.00
CA VAL A 57 4.33 10.32 -9.17
C VAL A 57 4.07 11.04 -7.86
N SER A 58 2.81 11.18 -7.48
CA SER A 58 2.39 11.87 -6.26
C SER A 58 1.16 11.20 -5.66
N GLY A 59 0.85 11.47 -4.40
CA GLY A 59 -0.31 10.86 -3.77
C GLY A 59 -0.35 11.06 -2.27
N ARG A 60 -1.33 10.40 -1.65
CA ARG A 60 -1.47 10.32 -0.20
C ARG A 60 -2.01 8.95 0.18
N VAL A 61 -1.46 8.37 1.24
CA VAL A 61 -1.94 7.14 1.85
C VAL A 61 -2.37 7.43 3.29
N ILE A 62 -3.47 6.81 3.70
CA ILE A 62 -3.97 6.79 5.08
C ILE A 62 -4.06 5.32 5.46
N ALA A 63 -3.44 4.97 6.58
CA ALA A 63 -3.50 3.63 7.16
C ALA A 63 -3.81 3.79 8.65
N GLY A 64 -4.75 2.99 9.14
CA GLY A 64 -5.17 3.03 10.54
C GLY A 64 -6.09 1.87 10.89
N THR A 65 -6.74 1.98 12.03
CA THR A 65 -7.74 1.02 12.52
C THR A 65 -9.00 1.78 12.93
N ASP A 66 -10.16 1.35 12.45
CA ASP A 66 -11.44 1.84 12.93
C ASP A 66 -11.73 1.13 14.27
N LEU A 67 -11.72 1.90 15.36
CA LEU A 67 -12.04 1.41 16.70
C LEU A 67 -13.50 1.75 17.01
N ARG A 68 -14.41 0.83 16.70
CA ARG A 68 -15.81 0.96 17.10
C ARG A 68 -16.02 0.28 18.45
N ALA A 69 -16.26 1.07 19.49
CA ALA A 69 -16.76 0.57 20.75
C ALA A 69 -18.27 0.28 20.62
N SER A 70 -18.65 -1.00 20.57
CA SER A 70 -20.04 -1.41 20.83
C SER A 70 -20.17 -1.81 22.30
N PRO A 71 -21.17 -1.31 23.03
CA PRO A 71 -21.45 -1.80 24.37
C PRO A 71 -21.72 -3.31 24.33
N GLY A 72 -20.92 -4.10 25.08
CA GLY A 72 -21.14 -5.55 25.27
C GLY A 72 -20.52 -6.49 24.22
N ILE A 73 -19.99 -5.97 23.11
CA ILE A 73 -19.23 -6.75 22.11
C ILE A 73 -17.87 -6.05 22.02
N GLY A 74 -16.79 -6.75 22.41
CA GLY A 74 -15.44 -6.19 22.47
C GLY A 74 -15.04 -5.41 21.21
N ALA A 75 -14.10 -4.48 21.34
CA ALA A 75 -13.70 -3.58 20.26
C ALA A 75 -13.35 -4.36 18.97
N ALA A 76 -14.18 -4.20 17.94
CA ALA A 76 -13.88 -4.70 16.61
C ALA A 76 -12.93 -3.70 15.95
N ALA A 77 -11.66 -4.10 15.81
CA ALA A 77 -10.65 -3.31 15.09
C ALA A 77 -10.59 -3.77 13.63
N ALA A 78 -11.14 -2.97 12.72
CA ALA A 78 -10.98 -3.21 11.28
C ALA A 78 -9.84 -2.35 10.75
N PRO A 79 -8.83 -2.93 10.07
CA PRO A 79 -7.80 -2.13 9.40
C PRO A 79 -8.45 -1.29 8.31
N VAL A 80 -8.14 0.00 8.28
CA VAL A 80 -8.58 0.93 7.24
C VAL A 80 -7.35 1.35 6.46
N VAL A 81 -7.37 1.08 5.16
CA VAL A 81 -6.37 1.59 4.21
C VAL A 81 -7.13 2.34 3.13
N ALA A 82 -6.80 3.61 2.96
CA ALA A 82 -7.36 4.48 1.95
C ALA A 82 -6.24 5.31 1.33
N GLY A 83 -6.41 5.76 0.10
CA GLY A 83 -5.40 6.58 -0.53
C GLY A 83 -5.70 6.93 -1.97
N HIS A 84 -4.83 7.75 -2.53
CA HIS A 84 -4.80 8.02 -3.95
C HIS A 84 -3.38 8.19 -4.45
N LEU A 85 -3.19 7.84 -5.72
CA LEU A 85 -1.98 7.95 -6.51
C LEU A 85 -2.31 8.78 -7.75
N ALA A 86 -1.40 9.66 -8.13
CA ALA A 86 -1.48 10.46 -9.34
C ALA A 86 -0.17 10.34 -10.12
N ILE A 87 -0.30 10.13 -11.43
CA ILE A 87 0.79 10.07 -12.39
C ILE A 87 0.59 11.22 -13.38
N ASP A 88 1.56 12.12 -13.47
CA ASP A 88 1.61 13.24 -14.40
C ASP A 88 2.80 13.01 -15.36
N ASN A 89 2.52 12.79 -16.63
CA ASN A 89 3.53 12.65 -17.67
C ASN A 89 3.46 13.85 -18.62
N ARG A 90 4.60 14.43 -18.94
CA ARG A 90 4.74 15.56 -19.87
C ARG A 90 5.85 15.30 -20.86
N ALA A 91 5.56 15.54 -22.14
CA ALA A 91 6.52 15.41 -23.22
C ALA A 91 6.41 16.61 -24.15
N ASP A 92 7.57 17.18 -24.52
CA ASP A 92 7.63 18.20 -25.57
C ASP A 92 7.59 17.51 -26.94
N THR A 93 6.75 18.04 -27.82
CA THR A 93 6.63 17.62 -29.23
C THR A 93 6.74 18.85 -30.12
N ASP A 94 6.89 18.66 -31.43
CA ASP A 94 6.95 19.77 -32.39
C ASP A 94 5.66 20.60 -32.43
N LEU A 95 4.55 20.05 -31.93
CA LEU A 95 3.24 20.73 -31.85
C LEU A 95 2.98 21.35 -30.47
N GLY A 96 3.94 21.29 -29.55
CA GLY A 96 3.82 21.76 -28.17
C GLY A 96 3.86 20.64 -27.12
N GLU A 97 3.57 20.99 -25.88
CA GLU A 97 3.60 20.05 -24.75
C GLU A 97 2.36 19.15 -24.74
N VAL A 98 2.59 17.84 -24.71
CA VAL A 98 1.55 16.84 -24.45
C VAL A 98 1.60 16.44 -22.98
N ARG A 99 0.44 16.45 -22.33
CA ARG A 99 0.28 16.06 -20.93
C ARG A 99 -0.69 14.90 -20.78
N THR A 100 -0.25 13.85 -20.09
CA THR A 100 -1.07 12.71 -19.69
C THR A 100 -1.16 12.69 -18.17
N TYR A 101 -2.38 12.71 -17.63
CA TYR A 101 -2.61 12.67 -16.18
C TYR A 101 -3.59 11.56 -15.81
N VAL A 102 -3.18 10.70 -14.88
CA VAL A 102 -4.01 9.61 -14.36
C VAL A 102 -4.03 9.69 -12.84
N ARG A 103 -5.21 9.57 -12.23
CA ARG A 103 -5.36 9.49 -10.78
C ARG A 103 -6.21 8.29 -10.41
N ILE A 104 -5.70 7.47 -9.50
CA ILE A 104 -6.34 6.25 -9.00
C ILE A 104 -6.49 6.42 -7.49
N GLY A 105 -7.61 5.96 -6.91
CA GLY A 105 -7.81 6.02 -5.47
C GLY A 105 -8.68 4.88 -4.95
N ASN A 106 -8.56 4.61 -3.66
CA ASN A 106 -9.31 3.60 -2.93
C ASN A 106 -9.66 4.11 -1.53
N GLY A 107 -10.75 3.60 -0.96
CA GLY A 107 -11.26 3.95 0.37
C GLY A 107 -12.40 4.98 0.31
N ARG A 108 -13.36 4.84 1.23
CA ARG A 108 -14.44 5.82 1.42
C ARG A 108 -13.92 6.90 2.36
N ARG A 109 -14.14 8.17 2.01
CA ARG A 109 -13.88 9.31 2.91
C ARG A 109 -14.81 9.29 4.11
#